data_AF-A0A507WL41-F1
#
_entry.id   AF-A0A507WL41-F1
#
_cell.length_a   1.000
_cell.length_b   1.000
_cell.length_c   1.000
_cell.angle_alpha   90.00
_cell.angle_beta   90.00
_cell.angle_gamma   90.00
#
_symmetry.space_group_name_H-M   'P 1'
#
loop_
_entity.id
_entity.type
_entity.pdbx_description
1 polymer ?
#
loop_
_entity_poly.entity_id
_entity_poly.type
_entity_poly.pdbx_seq_one_letter_code
_entity_poly.pdbx_strand_id
1 'polypeptide(L)'
;MIVFAWQNYHHPHVRNLAWVLSSPALLSYLPNFHQPLTVLNDDFWQQHYQAYIPKLQALDLNPQALTDFLTQHKNHRLGYYFEYLLLFWLLDKDFHPFELIKHRATLFEGKTTIGELDFLIKNLETGKIEHWEVAIKFYLGHPPLTDALCWLGANDNDSFGRKLEHLAQKQFRYDCYQDYEIEQRCLVVKGRLFYPSSDKTLLKTAYGETLDCLSAQHLQGNWWRWDEFVHSPESAQLNWRHVDRDEWLADQQINKGLPLVSVRQLPPLATTRAELFIGFDENEQEQARCFVRP
;
A
#
# COMPACT_ATOMS: atom_id res chain seq x y z
N MET A 1 -2.04 22.54 -5.37
CA MET A 1 -2.06 21.07 -5.48
C MET A 1 -1.08 20.52 -4.47
N ILE A 2 -1.48 19.55 -3.66
CA ILE A 2 -0.53 18.79 -2.84
C ILE A 2 0.24 17.92 -3.82
N VAL A 3 1.53 18.18 -3.99
CA VAL A 3 2.41 17.33 -4.80
C VAL A 3 2.88 16.22 -3.87
N PHE A 4 2.53 14.97 -4.19
CA PHE A 4 2.96 13.84 -3.39
C PHE A 4 4.45 13.58 -3.61
N ALA A 5 5.15 13.19 -2.55
CA ALA A 5 6.60 13.10 -2.56
C ALA A 5 7.16 12.13 -3.64
N TRP A 6 6.42 11.06 -3.94
CA TRP A 6 6.78 10.08 -4.98
C TRP A 6 6.60 10.59 -6.42
N GLN A 7 5.85 11.67 -6.66
CA GLN A 7 5.65 12.21 -8.01
C GLN A 7 6.93 12.82 -8.60
N ASN A 8 7.95 13.06 -7.77
CA ASN A 8 9.26 13.57 -8.17
C ASN A 8 10.15 12.53 -8.89
N TYR A 9 9.72 11.27 -8.98
CA TYR A 9 10.53 10.17 -9.52
C TYR A 9 9.90 9.58 -10.79
N HIS A 10 10.70 9.44 -11.84
CA HIS A 10 10.28 8.97 -13.14
C HIS A 10 10.27 7.44 -13.25
N HIS A 11 11.27 6.77 -12.69
CA HIS A 11 11.38 5.32 -12.78
C HIS A 11 10.31 4.63 -11.90
N PRO A 12 9.47 3.72 -12.44
CA PRO A 12 8.33 3.16 -11.70
C PRO A 12 8.70 2.50 -10.37
N HIS A 13 9.79 1.74 -10.31
CA HIS A 13 10.21 1.10 -9.07
C HIS A 13 10.74 2.10 -8.03
N VAL A 14 11.39 3.19 -8.47
CA VAL A 14 11.92 4.21 -7.57
C VAL A 14 10.77 5.06 -7.03
N ARG A 15 9.80 5.40 -7.88
CA ARG A 15 8.54 6.03 -7.48
C ARG A 15 7.77 5.17 -6.47
N ASN A 16 7.68 3.87 -6.68
CA ASN A 16 7.05 2.96 -5.72
C ASN A 16 7.86 2.85 -4.42
N LEU A 17 9.19 2.84 -4.46
CA LEU A 17 10.02 2.89 -3.25
C LEU A 17 9.78 4.19 -2.46
N ALA A 18 9.74 5.32 -3.15
CA ALA A 18 9.40 6.60 -2.54
C ALA A 18 7.98 6.58 -1.92
N TRP A 19 7.00 5.98 -2.60
CA TRP A 19 5.65 5.78 -2.06
C TRP A 19 5.69 4.92 -0.79
N VAL A 20 6.43 3.81 -0.78
CA VAL A 20 6.58 2.95 0.40
C VAL A 20 7.14 3.73 1.59
N LEU A 21 8.06 4.67 1.36
CA LEU A 21 8.70 5.43 2.43
C LEU A 21 7.95 6.71 2.83
N SER A 22 7.02 7.21 2.02
CA SER A 22 6.39 8.52 2.26
C SER A 22 4.86 8.52 2.22
N SER A 23 4.23 7.41 1.80
CA SER A 23 2.78 7.32 1.89
C SER A 23 2.34 7.21 3.35
N PRO A 24 1.19 7.80 3.69
CA PRO A 24 0.67 7.75 5.05
C PRO A 24 0.36 6.31 5.47
N ALA A 25 0.44 6.06 6.77
CA ALA A 25 -0.05 4.83 7.37
C ALA A 25 -1.57 4.72 7.14
N LEU A 26 -2.06 3.50 6.97
CA LEU A 26 -3.50 3.23 6.84
C LEU A 26 -4.18 3.27 8.22
N LEU A 27 -3.49 2.78 9.25
CA LEU A 27 -3.98 2.69 10.61
C LEU A 27 -3.31 3.72 11.51
N SER A 28 -4.04 4.24 12.49
CA SER A 28 -3.48 4.99 13.62
C SER A 28 -3.21 4.07 14.82
N TYR A 29 -3.99 3.01 14.98
CA TYR A 29 -3.79 1.93 15.96
C TYR A 29 -4.41 0.62 15.45
N LEU A 30 -4.04 -0.51 16.07
CA LEU A 30 -4.67 -1.81 15.81
C LEU A 30 -5.79 -2.07 16.82
N PRO A 31 -7.07 -2.15 16.41
CA PRO A 31 -8.17 -2.44 17.33
C PRO A 31 -8.09 -3.87 17.88
N ASN A 32 -8.66 -4.09 19.07
CA ASN A 32 -8.74 -5.39 19.75
C ASN A 32 -7.37 -6.06 19.97
N PHE A 33 -6.30 -5.27 20.08
CA PHE A 33 -4.96 -5.72 20.44
C PHE A 33 -4.53 -5.06 21.75
N HIS A 34 -4.07 -5.86 22.72
CA HIS A 34 -3.86 -5.41 24.10
C HIS A 34 -2.40 -5.38 24.54
N GLN A 35 -1.48 -5.91 23.73
CA GLN A 35 -0.05 -5.84 24.03
C GLN A 35 0.55 -4.53 23.47
N PRO A 36 1.72 -4.08 23.97
CA PRO A 36 2.43 -2.95 23.37
C PRO A 36 2.68 -3.17 21.88
N LEU A 37 2.17 -2.26 21.07
CA LEU A 37 2.34 -2.22 19.62
C LEU A 37 2.56 -0.77 19.20
N THR A 38 3.58 -0.54 18.39
CA THR A 38 3.81 0.76 17.75
C THR A 38 3.37 0.68 16.30
N VAL A 39 2.41 1.51 15.90
CA VAL A 39 2.19 1.75 14.47
C VAL A 39 3.28 2.71 14.00
N LEU A 40 4.07 2.32 12.99
CA LEU A 40 5.06 3.21 12.39
C LEU A 40 4.32 4.28 11.59
N ASN A 41 4.11 5.44 12.22
CA ASN A 41 3.23 6.50 11.78
C ASN A 41 3.87 7.42 10.73
N ASP A 42 3.14 8.46 10.34
CA ASP A 42 3.55 9.36 9.26
C ASP A 42 4.84 10.13 9.59
N ASP A 43 5.05 10.53 10.85
CA ASP A 43 6.27 11.23 11.30
C ASP A 43 7.51 10.34 11.14
N PHE A 44 7.41 9.07 11.56
CA PHE A 44 8.45 8.07 11.38
C PHE A 44 8.85 7.95 9.90
N TRP A 45 7.86 7.76 9.03
CA TRP A 45 8.08 7.60 7.60
C TRP A 45 8.62 8.88 6.95
N GLN A 46 8.13 10.05 7.36
CA GLN A 46 8.62 11.33 6.84
C GLN A 46 10.10 11.55 7.15
N GLN A 47 10.54 11.26 8.38
CA GLN A 47 11.95 11.36 8.77
C GLN A 47 12.83 10.43 7.92
N HIS A 48 12.44 9.16 7.79
CA HIS A 48 13.22 8.19 7.01
C HIS A 48 13.19 8.45 5.50
N TYR A 49 12.06 8.92 4.97
CA TYR A 49 11.97 9.37 3.58
C TYR A 49 12.93 10.54 3.33
N GLN A 50 12.93 11.57 4.19
CA GLN A 50 13.79 12.74 4.05
C GLN A 50 15.28 12.36 4.04
N ALA A 51 15.69 11.47 4.94
CA ALA A 51 17.04 10.94 4.95
C ALA A 51 17.40 10.18 3.65
N TYR A 52 16.43 9.49 3.05
CA TYR A 52 16.64 8.64 1.86
C TYR A 52 16.53 9.38 0.52
N ILE A 53 16.11 10.65 0.49
CA ILE A 53 15.95 11.45 -0.74
C ILE A 53 17.20 11.39 -1.66
N PRO A 54 18.44 11.58 -1.19
CA PRO A 54 19.62 11.53 -2.05
C PRO A 54 19.78 10.18 -2.75
N LYS A 55 19.46 9.08 -2.05
CA LYS A 55 19.52 7.72 -2.61
C LYS A 55 18.42 7.50 -3.64
N LEU A 56 17.20 7.96 -3.37
CA LEU A 56 16.09 7.89 -4.34
C LEU A 56 16.42 8.67 -5.62
N GLN A 57 16.97 9.88 -5.51
CA GLN A 57 17.39 10.67 -6.68
C GLN A 57 18.47 9.97 -7.51
N ALA A 58 19.46 9.38 -6.84
CA ALA A 58 20.50 8.60 -7.52
C ALA A 58 19.94 7.36 -8.22
N LEU A 59 19.00 6.64 -7.57
CA LEU A 59 18.32 5.49 -8.14
C LEU A 59 17.42 5.87 -9.31
N ASP A 60 16.78 7.04 -9.30
CA ASP A 60 15.92 7.46 -10.40
C ASP A 60 16.72 7.72 -11.69
N LEU A 61 17.96 8.19 -11.54
CA LEU A 61 18.92 8.35 -12.66
C LEU A 61 19.55 7.02 -13.09
N ASN A 62 19.82 6.11 -12.14
CA ASN A 62 20.41 4.80 -12.40
C ASN A 62 19.70 3.69 -11.58
N PRO A 63 18.58 3.15 -12.10
CA PRO A 63 17.69 2.27 -11.34
C PRO A 63 18.18 0.82 -11.29
N GLN A 64 19.35 0.51 -11.85
CA GLN A 64 19.80 -0.86 -12.07
C GLN A 64 19.90 -1.65 -10.76
N ALA A 65 20.45 -1.05 -9.69
CA ALA A 65 20.58 -1.72 -8.41
C ALA A 65 19.23 -2.16 -7.80
N LEU A 66 18.21 -1.29 -7.89
CA LEU A 66 16.86 -1.61 -7.42
C LEU A 66 16.17 -2.64 -8.33
N THR A 67 16.35 -2.50 -9.64
CA THR A 67 15.75 -3.41 -10.63
C THR A 67 16.32 -4.82 -10.51
N ASP A 68 17.65 -4.94 -10.41
CA ASP A 68 18.34 -6.21 -10.21
C ASP A 68 17.91 -6.88 -8.90
N PHE A 69 17.80 -6.10 -7.83
CA PHE A 69 17.31 -6.60 -6.55
C PHE A 69 15.89 -7.19 -6.67
N LEU A 70 14.96 -6.44 -7.28
CA LEU A 70 13.57 -6.88 -7.42
C LEU A 70 13.42 -8.10 -8.34
N THR A 71 14.20 -8.18 -9.41
CA THR A 71 14.15 -9.29 -10.39
C THR A 71 14.72 -10.60 -9.86
N GLN A 72 15.57 -10.56 -8.83
CA GLN A 72 16.08 -11.78 -8.17
C GLN A 72 14.99 -12.54 -7.40
N HIS A 73 13.91 -11.87 -7.02
CA HIS A 73 12.80 -12.48 -6.32
C HIS A 73 11.78 -13.09 -7.29
N LYS A 74 11.27 -14.29 -6.99
CA LYS A 74 10.36 -15.03 -7.88
C LYS A 74 8.88 -14.62 -7.77
N ASN A 75 8.50 -13.97 -6.67
CA ASN A 75 7.09 -13.66 -6.37
C ASN A 75 6.83 -12.16 -6.49
N HIS A 76 6.14 -11.76 -7.55
CA HIS A 76 5.84 -10.35 -7.82
C HIS A 76 4.41 -9.97 -7.43
N ARG A 77 3.71 -10.80 -6.65
CA ARG A 77 2.41 -10.39 -6.08
C ARG A 77 2.61 -9.14 -5.23
N LEU A 78 1.64 -8.22 -5.29
CA LEU A 78 1.72 -6.88 -4.71
C LEU A 78 2.25 -6.81 -3.27
N GLY A 79 1.82 -7.74 -2.41
CA GLY A 79 2.30 -7.82 -1.02
C GLY A 79 3.80 -8.10 -0.91
N TYR A 80 4.31 -9.04 -1.70
CA TYR A 80 5.75 -9.34 -1.76
C TYR A 80 6.53 -8.19 -2.38
N TYR A 81 5.99 -7.56 -3.42
CA TYR A 81 6.63 -6.40 -4.02
C TYR A 81 6.80 -5.25 -3.02
N PHE A 82 5.76 -4.94 -2.24
CA PHE A 82 5.81 -3.95 -1.15
C PHE A 82 6.85 -4.32 -0.09
N GLU A 83 6.86 -5.58 0.35
CA GLU A 83 7.82 -6.12 1.31
C GLU A 83 9.27 -6.00 0.78
N TYR A 84 9.51 -6.33 -0.49
CA TYR A 84 10.85 -6.22 -1.08
C TYR A 84 11.34 -4.78 -1.22
N LEU A 85 10.45 -3.82 -1.47
CA LEU A 85 10.83 -2.40 -1.44
C LEU A 85 11.26 -1.96 -0.04
N LEU A 86 10.53 -2.38 1.00
CA LEU A 86 10.96 -2.15 2.40
C LEU A 86 12.28 -2.85 2.71
N LEU A 87 12.46 -4.09 2.25
CA LEU A 87 13.70 -4.84 2.43
C LEU A 87 14.88 -4.14 1.76
N PHE A 88 14.71 -3.64 0.53
CA PHE A 88 15.75 -2.90 -0.18
C PHE A 88 16.21 -1.68 0.63
N TRP A 89 15.25 -0.92 1.18
CA TRP A 89 15.56 0.20 2.07
C TRP A 89 16.25 -0.27 3.36
N LEU A 90 15.73 -1.30 4.05
CA LEU A 90 16.28 -1.84 5.30
C LEU A 90 17.70 -2.41 5.19
N LEU A 91 18.12 -2.82 3.99
CA LEU A 91 19.48 -3.29 3.73
C LEU A 91 20.48 -2.14 3.56
N ASP A 92 20.01 -0.91 3.37
CA ASP A 92 20.81 0.30 3.15
C ASP A 92 21.11 1.01 4.49
N LYS A 93 21.92 0.33 5.31
CA LYS A 93 22.20 0.68 6.72
C LYS A 93 22.71 2.11 6.95
N ASP A 94 23.21 2.79 5.93
CA ASP A 94 23.73 4.16 6.03
C ASP A 94 22.63 5.21 6.23
N PHE A 95 21.35 4.85 6.02
CA PHE A 95 20.24 5.80 6.00
C PHE A 95 19.24 5.65 7.15
N HIS A 96 19.42 4.67 8.04
CA HIS A 96 18.51 4.41 9.16
C HIS A 96 19.20 3.58 10.27
N PRO A 97 18.72 3.63 11.52
CA PRO A 97 19.35 2.96 12.66
C PRO A 97 18.85 1.50 12.83
N PHE A 98 18.53 0.80 11.74
CA PHE A 98 17.94 -0.54 11.80
C PHE A 98 18.89 -1.57 11.21
N GLU A 99 19.11 -2.65 11.94
CA GLU A 99 19.83 -3.81 11.45
C GLU A 99 18.86 -4.97 11.25
N LEU A 100 18.71 -5.41 10.00
CA LEU A 100 17.92 -6.59 9.68
C LEU A 100 18.60 -7.86 10.23
N ILE A 101 17.93 -8.53 11.17
CA ILE A 101 18.35 -9.84 11.69
C ILE A 101 17.85 -10.93 10.74
N LYS A 102 16.57 -10.89 10.39
CA LYS A 102 15.94 -11.87 9.51
C LYS A 102 14.76 -11.27 8.77
N HIS A 103 14.75 -11.48 7.45
CA HIS A 103 13.57 -11.28 6.61
C HIS A 103 12.82 -12.61 6.46
N ARG A 104 11.49 -12.59 6.62
CA ARG A 104 10.59 -13.75 6.58
C ARG A 104 11.08 -14.87 7.50
N ALA A 105 11.15 -14.55 8.78
CA ALA A 105 11.63 -15.44 9.83
C ALA A 105 10.57 -16.53 10.09
N THR A 106 10.67 -17.65 9.37
CA THR A 106 9.73 -18.77 9.50
C THR A 106 9.85 -19.46 10.85
N LEU A 107 8.72 -19.60 11.54
CA LEU A 107 8.60 -20.25 12.84
C LEU A 107 8.12 -21.69 12.68
N PHE A 108 8.75 -22.61 13.40
CA PHE A 108 8.46 -24.05 13.34
C PHE A 108 8.10 -24.63 14.70
N GLU A 109 7.11 -25.51 14.71
CA GLU A 109 6.86 -26.46 15.79
C GLU A 109 7.13 -27.87 15.25
N GLY A 110 8.31 -28.40 15.60
CA GLY A 110 8.84 -29.61 14.97
C GLY A 110 9.02 -29.42 13.46
N LYS A 111 8.26 -30.18 12.65
CA LYS A 111 8.29 -30.10 11.17
C LYS A 111 7.20 -29.19 10.59
N THR A 112 6.35 -28.62 11.43
CA THR A 112 5.20 -27.85 11.00
C THR A 112 5.52 -26.36 11.05
N THR A 113 5.27 -25.65 9.95
CA THR A 113 5.33 -24.17 9.96
C THR A 113 4.11 -23.63 10.69
N ILE A 114 4.35 -22.89 11.77
CA ILE A 114 3.29 -22.32 12.62
C ILE A 114 3.09 -20.83 12.37
N GLY A 115 4.07 -20.16 11.77
CA GLY A 115 4.01 -18.73 11.47
C GLY A 115 5.25 -18.25 10.73
N GLU A 116 5.26 -16.95 10.44
CA GLU A 116 6.37 -16.23 9.82
C GLU A 116 6.34 -14.81 10.37
N LEU A 117 7.51 -14.26 10.71
CA LEU A 117 7.67 -12.85 11.02
C LEU A 117 8.21 -12.14 9.77
N ASP A 118 7.55 -11.09 9.29
CA ASP A 118 7.97 -10.42 8.05
C ASP A 118 9.39 -9.85 8.19
N PHE A 119 9.64 -9.04 9.23
CA PHE A 119 10.98 -8.58 9.57
C PHE A 119 11.26 -8.72 11.07
N LEU A 120 12.42 -9.30 11.37
CA LEU A 120 13.05 -9.25 12.68
C LEU A 120 14.25 -8.31 12.61
N ILE A 121 14.23 -7.26 13.42
CA ILE A 121 15.13 -6.10 13.31
C ILE A 121 15.75 -5.81 14.68
N LYS A 122 17.03 -5.40 14.70
CA LYS A 122 17.62 -4.69 15.84
C LYS A 122 17.52 -3.20 15.60
N ASN A 123 16.83 -2.49 16.47
CA ASN A 123 16.86 -1.03 16.49
C ASN A 123 18.09 -0.57 17.29
N LEU A 124 19.02 0.11 16.62
CA LEU A 124 20.30 0.53 17.18
C LEU A 124 20.17 1.79 18.06
N GLU A 125 19.10 2.57 17.92
CA GLU A 125 18.82 3.72 18.79
C GLU A 125 18.26 3.28 20.15
N THR A 126 17.31 2.33 20.13
CA THR A 126 16.65 1.85 21.37
C THR A 126 17.34 0.64 21.97
N GLY A 127 18.18 -0.05 21.19
CA GLY A 127 18.77 -1.32 21.56
C GLY A 127 17.77 -2.47 21.62
N LYS A 128 16.54 -2.32 21.10
CA LYS A 128 15.50 -3.37 21.16
C LYS A 128 15.51 -4.28 19.94
N ILE A 129 15.12 -5.53 20.15
CA ILE A 129 14.69 -6.42 19.06
C ILE A 129 13.22 -6.12 18.73
N GLU A 130 12.96 -5.82 17.47
CA GLU A 130 11.64 -5.46 16.96
C GLU A 130 11.14 -6.51 15.95
N HIS A 131 9.88 -6.90 16.08
CA HIS A 131 9.14 -7.60 15.02
C HIS A 131 8.29 -6.58 14.27
N TRP A 132 8.57 -6.40 12.98
CA TRP A 132 7.73 -5.60 12.10
C TRP A 132 6.83 -6.52 11.28
N GLU A 133 5.53 -6.31 11.40
CA GLU A 133 4.51 -6.90 10.52
C GLU A 133 4.11 -5.86 9.47
N VAL A 134 4.15 -6.24 8.20
CA VAL A 134 3.93 -5.32 7.09
C VAL A 134 2.77 -5.77 6.21
N ALA A 135 1.97 -4.82 5.75
CA ALA A 135 0.90 -5.12 4.82
C ALA A 135 0.61 -3.94 3.91
N ILE A 136 0.34 -4.24 2.64
CA ILE A 136 -0.30 -3.31 1.73
C ILE A 136 -1.72 -3.75 1.40
N LYS A 137 -2.69 -2.84 1.52
CA LYS A 137 -4.12 -3.18 1.36
C LYS A 137 -4.93 -2.14 0.59
N PHE A 138 -5.89 -2.64 -0.19
CA PHE A 138 -6.80 -1.83 -0.99
C PHE A 138 -8.20 -2.37 -0.78
N TYR A 139 -9.08 -1.55 -0.19
CA TYR A 139 -10.44 -1.96 0.18
C TYR A 139 -11.45 -0.93 -0.32
N LEU A 140 -12.59 -1.41 -0.82
CA LEU A 140 -13.75 -0.64 -1.24
C LEU A 140 -14.76 -0.64 -0.09
N GLY A 141 -15.10 0.53 0.43
CA GLY A 141 -16.07 0.71 1.48
C GLY A 141 -17.51 0.59 0.95
N HIS A 142 -18.28 -0.32 1.51
CA HIS A 142 -19.72 -0.41 1.30
C HIS A 142 -20.43 0.16 2.53
N PRO A 143 -21.45 1.03 2.38
CA PRO A 143 -22.20 1.50 3.53
C PRO A 143 -22.83 0.34 4.33
N PRO A 144 -22.83 0.39 5.68
CA PRO A 144 -22.27 1.46 6.50
C PRO A 144 -20.73 1.43 6.55
N LEU A 145 -20.10 2.60 6.36
CA LEU A 145 -18.62 2.73 6.33
C LEU A 145 -17.96 2.59 7.72
N THR A 146 -18.78 2.52 8.77
CA THR A 146 -18.38 2.32 10.16
C THR A 146 -18.18 0.85 10.53
N ASP A 147 -18.53 -0.10 9.64
CA ASP A 147 -18.26 -1.53 9.85
C ASP A 147 -17.06 -1.98 9.00
N ALA A 148 -15.99 -2.45 9.67
CA ALA A 148 -14.76 -2.90 9.02
C ALA A 148 -14.99 -4.09 8.07
N LEU A 149 -16.02 -4.91 8.29
CA LEU A 149 -16.37 -6.01 7.41
C LEU A 149 -16.98 -5.55 6.08
N CYS A 150 -17.50 -4.33 6.02
CA CYS A 150 -18.05 -3.74 4.80
C CYS A 150 -16.98 -3.13 3.88
N TRP A 151 -15.71 -3.14 4.29
CA TRP A 151 -14.57 -2.74 3.47
C TRP A 151 -14.00 -3.96 2.74
N LEU A 152 -14.40 -4.17 1.49
CA LEU A 152 -14.12 -5.39 0.72
C LEU A 152 -12.95 -5.21 -0.24
N GLY A 153 -12.09 -6.22 -0.37
CA GLY A 153 -11.03 -6.22 -1.38
C GLY A 153 -11.62 -6.45 -2.77
N ALA A 154 -10.85 -6.18 -3.83
CA ALA A 154 -11.33 -6.30 -5.22
C ALA A 154 -11.90 -7.68 -5.62
N ASN A 155 -11.57 -8.75 -4.87
CA ASN A 155 -12.06 -10.11 -5.10
C ASN A 155 -13.16 -10.54 -4.11
N ASP A 156 -13.69 -9.63 -3.27
CA ASP A 156 -14.72 -9.82 -2.21
C ASP A 156 -14.45 -10.89 -1.13
N ASN A 157 -13.44 -11.74 -1.31
CA ASN A 157 -13.05 -12.78 -0.35
C ASN A 157 -12.19 -12.25 0.81
N ASP A 158 -11.63 -11.04 0.66
CA ASP A 158 -10.85 -10.33 1.69
C ASP A 158 -11.67 -9.13 2.17
N SER A 159 -11.62 -8.85 3.47
CA SER A 159 -12.22 -7.63 4.04
C SER A 159 -11.27 -7.01 5.05
N PHE A 160 -11.38 -5.70 5.24
CA PHE A 160 -10.53 -5.00 6.19
C PHE A 160 -10.73 -5.55 7.60
N GLY A 161 -11.98 -5.80 8.01
CA GLY A 161 -12.30 -6.41 9.30
C GLY A 161 -11.60 -7.77 9.51
N ARG A 162 -11.61 -8.66 8.51
CA ARG A 162 -10.87 -9.94 8.60
C ARG A 162 -9.36 -9.74 8.69
N LYS A 163 -8.80 -8.74 8.01
CA LYS A 163 -7.36 -8.41 8.12
C LYS A 163 -7.02 -7.87 9.51
N LEU A 164 -7.85 -6.99 10.08
CA LEU A 164 -7.66 -6.47 11.44
C LEU A 164 -7.70 -7.60 12.48
N GLU A 165 -8.68 -8.50 12.36
CA GLU A 165 -8.79 -9.68 13.22
C GLU A 165 -7.56 -10.59 13.11
N HIS A 166 -7.12 -10.90 11.87
CA HIS A 166 -5.93 -11.72 11.64
C HIS A 166 -4.65 -11.08 12.21
N LEU A 167 -4.48 -9.77 12.04
CA LEU A 167 -3.35 -9.04 12.63
C LEU A 167 -3.37 -9.15 14.16
N ALA A 168 -4.51 -8.86 14.80
CA ALA A 168 -4.64 -8.84 16.25
C ALA A 168 -4.50 -10.24 16.89
N GLN A 169 -5.02 -11.28 16.23
CA GLN A 169 -5.08 -12.63 16.81
C GLN A 169 -3.94 -13.56 16.39
N LYS A 170 -3.29 -13.33 15.25
CA LYS A 170 -2.34 -14.29 14.66
C LYS A 170 -0.92 -13.73 14.54
N GLN A 171 -0.75 -12.57 13.93
CA GLN A 171 0.59 -12.12 13.49
C GLN A 171 1.51 -11.75 14.65
N PHE A 172 0.97 -11.21 15.74
CA PHE A 172 1.77 -10.74 16.87
C PHE A 172 1.87 -11.73 18.04
N ARG A 173 1.48 -13.00 17.85
CA ARG A 173 1.35 -13.98 18.93
C ARG A 173 2.67 -14.56 19.47
N TYR A 174 3.80 -14.21 18.86
CA TYR A 174 5.11 -14.76 19.19
C TYR A 174 5.94 -13.73 19.95
N ASP A 175 6.60 -14.17 21.01
CA ASP A 175 7.47 -13.34 21.86
C ASP A 175 8.96 -13.57 21.57
N CYS A 176 9.31 -14.53 20.72
CA CYS A 176 10.69 -14.79 20.34
C CYS A 176 10.84 -15.41 18.95
N TYR A 177 12.04 -15.32 18.40
CA TYR A 177 12.50 -16.08 17.25
C TYR A 177 13.90 -16.64 17.55
N GLN A 178 14.02 -17.96 17.68
CA GLN A 178 15.26 -18.61 18.13
C GLN A 178 15.72 -18.00 19.47
N ASP A 179 16.96 -17.48 19.55
CA ASP A 179 17.52 -16.86 20.76
C ASP A 179 17.20 -15.35 20.87
N TYR A 180 16.43 -14.79 19.93
CA TYR A 180 16.02 -13.39 19.96
C TYR A 180 14.66 -13.23 20.63
N GLU A 181 14.63 -12.60 21.80
CA GLU A 181 13.39 -12.13 22.44
C GLU A 181 12.86 -10.89 21.71
N ILE A 182 11.56 -10.85 21.42
CA ILE A 182 10.90 -9.73 20.73
C ILE A 182 10.43 -8.74 21.80
N GLU A 183 11.14 -7.62 21.90
CA GLU A 183 10.90 -6.58 22.92
C GLU A 183 9.90 -5.51 22.44
N GLN A 184 9.72 -5.40 21.12
CA GLN A 184 8.84 -4.41 20.50
C GLN A 184 8.15 -4.99 19.27
N ARG A 185 6.85 -4.68 19.13
CA ARG A 185 6.07 -5.00 17.94
C ARG A 185 5.80 -3.72 17.18
N CYS A 186 6.00 -3.76 15.88
CA CYS A 186 5.81 -2.64 14.98
C CYS A 186 4.84 -3.05 13.86
N LEU A 187 3.90 -2.17 13.54
CA LEU A 187 2.93 -2.40 12.48
C LEU A 187 3.12 -1.38 11.35
N VAL A 188 3.23 -1.89 10.13
CA VAL A 188 3.30 -1.09 8.90
C VAL A 188 2.17 -1.52 7.98
N VAL A 189 0.99 -0.90 8.11
CA VAL A 189 -0.09 -1.07 7.14
C VAL A 189 -0.16 0.17 6.27
N LYS A 190 0.08 0.01 4.97
CA LYS A 190 -0.06 1.06 3.96
C LYS A 190 -1.10 0.64 2.93
N GLY A 191 -1.57 1.57 2.11
CA GLY A 191 -2.61 1.25 1.15
C GLY A 191 -3.49 2.43 0.79
N ARG A 192 -4.67 2.11 0.24
CA ARG A 192 -5.67 3.09 -0.14
C ARG A 192 -7.06 2.54 0.10
N LEU A 193 -7.92 3.34 0.74
CA LEU A 193 -9.34 3.03 0.88
C LEU A 193 -10.13 3.72 -0.22
N PHE A 194 -11.09 3.00 -0.79
CA PHE A 194 -11.95 3.51 -1.84
C PHE A 194 -13.34 3.70 -1.29
N TYR A 195 -13.81 4.93 -1.33
CA TYR A 195 -15.11 5.31 -0.81
C TYR A 195 -16.15 5.21 -1.92
N PRO A 196 -17.41 4.83 -1.59
CA PRO A 196 -18.48 4.87 -2.56
C PRO A 196 -18.66 6.32 -2.98
N SER A 197 -18.76 6.58 -4.28
CA SER A 197 -19.07 7.93 -4.75
C SER A 197 -20.53 8.26 -4.42
N SER A 198 -20.79 8.76 -3.21
CA SER A 198 -22.12 9.20 -2.78
C SER A 198 -22.56 10.51 -3.44
N ASP A 199 -21.62 11.24 -4.06
CA ASP A 199 -21.81 12.62 -4.50
C ASP A 199 -21.33 12.86 -5.95
N LYS A 200 -21.56 11.91 -6.86
CA LYS A 200 -21.34 12.04 -8.34
C LYS A 200 -20.02 12.69 -8.80
N THR A 201 -19.01 12.85 -7.95
CA THR A 201 -17.84 13.67 -8.24
C THR A 201 -16.61 12.78 -8.22
N LEU A 202 -16.24 12.27 -9.39
CA LEU A 202 -15.13 11.35 -9.59
C LEU A 202 -13.78 11.92 -9.09
N LEU A 203 -13.60 13.23 -9.26
CA LEU A 203 -12.35 13.95 -9.01
C LEU A 203 -12.19 14.47 -7.57
N LYS A 204 -13.25 14.43 -6.76
CA LYS A 204 -13.18 14.80 -5.34
C LYS A 204 -13.10 13.54 -4.50
N THR A 205 -12.22 13.56 -3.51
CA THR A 205 -12.14 12.51 -2.52
C THR A 205 -13.43 12.46 -1.71
N ALA A 206 -14.20 11.37 -1.83
CA ALA A 206 -15.34 11.15 -0.97
C ALA A 206 -14.87 10.81 0.45
N TYR A 207 -15.58 11.33 1.45
CA TYR A 207 -15.36 11.05 2.86
C TYR A 207 -16.71 10.82 3.56
N GLY A 208 -16.69 10.11 4.67
CA GLY A 208 -17.86 9.84 5.50
C GLY A 208 -17.44 9.33 6.87
N GLU A 209 -18.38 9.20 7.80
CA GLU A 209 -18.15 8.53 9.07
C GLU A 209 -17.55 7.15 8.81
N THR A 210 -16.37 6.91 9.35
CA THR A 210 -15.54 5.75 9.05
C THR A 210 -15.02 5.15 10.35
N LEU A 211 -14.15 4.16 10.24
CA LEU A 211 -13.53 3.47 11.36
C LEU A 211 -12.56 4.38 12.11
N ASP A 212 -12.69 4.44 13.43
CA ASP A 212 -11.83 5.24 14.32
C ASP A 212 -10.34 4.83 14.27
N CYS A 213 -10.05 3.59 13.87
CA CYS A 213 -8.68 3.07 13.79
C CYS A 213 -7.88 3.54 12.57
N LEU A 214 -8.49 4.26 11.63
CA LEU A 214 -7.80 4.77 10.46
C LEU A 214 -6.91 5.96 10.82
N SER A 215 -5.80 6.10 10.09
CA SER A 215 -5.03 7.35 10.12
C SER A 215 -5.86 8.47 9.49
N ALA A 216 -5.80 9.68 10.03
CA ALA A 216 -6.50 10.83 9.43
C ALA A 216 -6.02 11.16 8.00
N GLN A 217 -4.78 10.78 7.67
CA GLN A 217 -4.16 11.07 6.37
C GLN A 217 -4.15 9.86 5.43
N HIS A 218 -4.76 8.73 5.78
CA HIS A 218 -4.72 7.53 4.93
C HIS A 218 -5.13 7.85 3.49
N LEU A 219 -4.51 7.17 2.51
CA LEU A 219 -4.83 7.47 1.11
C LEU A 219 -6.26 7.03 0.79
N GLN A 220 -6.93 7.88 0.02
CA GLN A 220 -8.31 7.70 -0.38
C GLN A 220 -8.44 7.69 -1.90
N GLY A 221 -9.49 7.02 -2.38
CA GLY A 221 -9.94 7.04 -3.77
C GLY A 221 -11.44 6.80 -3.82
N ASN A 222 -12.01 6.75 -5.02
CA ASN A 222 -13.44 6.49 -5.21
C ASN A 222 -13.66 5.12 -5.86
N TRP A 223 -14.79 4.47 -5.59
CA TRP A 223 -15.27 3.38 -6.42
C TRP A 223 -16.65 3.66 -7.00
N TRP A 224 -16.90 3.11 -8.19
CA TRP A 224 -18.05 3.41 -9.04
C TRP A 224 -18.69 2.13 -9.59
N ARG A 225 -19.99 2.17 -9.85
CA ARG A 225 -20.62 1.18 -10.75
C ARG A 225 -20.26 1.51 -12.19
N TRP A 226 -20.22 0.49 -13.04
CA TRP A 226 -19.82 0.61 -14.45
C TRP A 226 -20.72 1.61 -15.17
N ASP A 227 -22.04 1.46 -14.99
CA ASP A 227 -23.05 2.40 -15.48
C ASP A 227 -22.74 3.85 -15.09
N GLU A 228 -22.53 4.12 -13.80
CA GLU A 228 -22.26 5.46 -13.30
C GLU A 228 -20.93 6.01 -13.85
N PHE A 229 -19.91 5.14 -13.94
CA PHE A 229 -18.60 5.48 -14.46
C PHE A 229 -18.64 5.87 -15.93
N VAL A 230 -19.31 5.10 -16.80
CA VAL A 230 -19.33 5.39 -18.25
C VAL A 230 -20.22 6.56 -18.65
N HIS A 231 -21.21 6.91 -17.81
CA HIS A 231 -22.11 8.04 -18.04
C HIS A 231 -21.71 9.31 -17.28
N SER A 232 -20.67 9.27 -16.43
CA SER A 232 -20.18 10.43 -15.70
C SER A 232 -19.57 11.49 -16.65
N PRO A 233 -19.97 12.77 -16.54
CA PRO A 233 -19.31 13.87 -17.27
C PRO A 233 -17.83 14.03 -16.90
N GLU A 234 -17.45 13.74 -15.65
CA GLU A 234 -16.08 13.79 -15.16
C GLU A 234 -15.21 12.71 -15.79
N SER A 235 -15.73 11.48 -15.90
CA SER A 235 -14.99 10.41 -16.58
C SER A 235 -14.81 10.71 -18.06
N ALA A 236 -15.78 11.37 -18.70
CA ALA A 236 -15.69 11.77 -20.10
C ALA A 236 -14.61 12.85 -20.37
N GLN A 237 -14.10 13.54 -19.34
CA GLN A 237 -13.02 14.53 -19.47
C GLN A 237 -11.62 13.91 -19.45
N LEU A 238 -11.50 12.63 -19.07
CA LEU A 238 -10.22 11.95 -18.92
C LEU A 238 -10.08 10.82 -19.93
N ASN A 239 -8.83 10.45 -20.19
CA ASN A 239 -8.48 9.24 -20.93
C ASN A 239 -8.05 8.15 -19.94
N TRP A 240 -8.63 6.97 -20.08
CA TRP A 240 -8.58 5.92 -19.09
C TRP A 240 -7.83 4.70 -19.59
N ARG A 241 -7.25 3.97 -18.63
CA ARG A 241 -6.85 2.58 -18.83
C ARG A 241 -7.08 1.76 -17.57
N HIS A 242 -7.30 0.47 -17.79
CA HIS A 242 -7.19 -0.54 -16.74
C HIS A 242 -5.72 -0.61 -16.27
N VAL A 243 -5.52 -0.86 -14.97
CA VAL A 243 -4.18 -1.04 -14.39
C VAL A 243 -4.03 -2.40 -13.73
N ASP A 244 -2.88 -3.03 -13.98
CA ASP A 244 -2.52 -4.27 -13.33
C ASP A 244 -2.12 -4.03 -11.86
N ARG A 245 -2.11 -5.11 -11.07
CA ARG A 245 -1.96 -5.02 -9.60
C ARG A 245 -0.63 -4.39 -9.16
N ASP A 246 0.42 -4.55 -9.93
CA ASP A 246 1.75 -3.97 -9.70
C ASP A 246 1.79 -2.45 -9.87
N GLU A 247 0.75 -1.87 -10.48
CA GLU A 247 0.62 -0.42 -10.67
C GLU A 247 -0.23 0.27 -9.57
N TRP A 248 -0.70 -0.48 -8.56
CA TRP A 248 -1.67 0.00 -7.57
C TRP A 248 -1.10 0.96 -6.50
N LEU A 249 0.21 0.97 -6.26
CA LEU A 249 0.86 1.78 -5.21
C LEU A 249 0.80 3.28 -5.50
N ALA A 250 1.79 3.76 -6.24
CA ALA A 250 1.99 5.16 -6.57
C ALA A 250 1.17 5.56 -7.79
N ASP A 251 0.93 6.86 -7.90
CA ASP A 251 0.43 7.45 -9.14
C ASP A 251 1.39 7.10 -10.29
N GLN A 252 0.83 6.80 -11.45
CA GLN A 252 1.57 6.46 -12.64
C GLN A 252 1.79 7.69 -13.50
N GLN A 253 2.98 7.76 -14.09
CA GLN A 253 3.24 8.63 -15.23
C GLN A 253 2.81 7.89 -16.50
N ILE A 254 2.48 8.62 -17.57
CA ILE A 254 2.12 7.98 -18.84
C ILE A 254 3.22 7.03 -19.30
N ASN A 255 2.83 5.78 -19.54
CA ASN A 255 3.63 4.83 -20.28
C ASN A 255 3.20 4.86 -21.74
N LYS A 256 4.07 5.36 -22.64
CA LYS A 256 3.78 5.48 -24.08
C LYS A 256 3.40 4.14 -24.76
N GLY A 257 3.71 3.01 -24.12
CA GLY A 257 3.35 1.67 -24.60
C GLY A 257 1.95 1.18 -24.22
N LEU A 258 1.24 1.89 -23.34
CA LEU A 258 -0.11 1.50 -22.89
C LEU A 258 -1.14 2.50 -23.41
N PRO A 259 -2.09 2.09 -24.26
CA PRO A 259 -3.06 3.01 -24.84
C PRO A 259 -4.01 3.55 -23.79
N LEU A 260 -4.26 4.86 -23.85
CA LEU A 260 -5.35 5.51 -23.13
C LEU A 260 -6.54 5.68 -24.07
N VAL A 261 -7.75 5.47 -23.57
CA VAL A 261 -8.97 5.61 -24.37
C VAL A 261 -10.00 6.45 -23.64
N SER A 262 -10.87 7.11 -24.39
CA SER A 262 -12.03 7.78 -23.78
C SER A 262 -12.92 6.75 -23.10
N VAL A 263 -13.65 7.16 -22.06
CA VAL A 263 -14.54 6.26 -21.31
C VAL A 263 -15.56 5.53 -22.21
N ARG A 264 -15.99 6.16 -23.31
CA ARG A 264 -16.95 5.61 -24.30
C ARG A 264 -16.38 4.48 -25.15
N GLN A 265 -15.06 4.35 -25.20
CA GLN A 265 -14.35 3.33 -25.96
C GLN A 265 -13.87 2.17 -25.08
N LEU A 266 -14.04 2.27 -23.76
CA LEU A 266 -13.70 1.19 -22.86
C LEU A 266 -14.63 -0.02 -23.09
N PRO A 267 -14.08 -1.23 -23.20
CA PRO A 267 -14.91 -2.42 -23.23
C PRO A 267 -15.61 -2.60 -21.86
N PRO A 268 -16.84 -3.16 -21.83
CA PRO A 268 -17.46 -3.58 -20.57
C PRO A 268 -16.53 -4.47 -19.75
N LEU A 269 -16.63 -4.38 -18.41
CA LEU A 269 -15.84 -5.23 -17.52
C LEU A 269 -16.06 -6.71 -17.87
N ALA A 270 -14.96 -7.40 -18.10
CA ALA A 270 -14.98 -8.83 -18.46
C ALA A 270 -15.25 -9.73 -17.25
N THR A 271 -15.18 -9.17 -16.04
CA THR A 271 -15.27 -9.92 -14.79
C THR A 271 -16.35 -9.35 -13.88
N THR A 272 -16.81 -10.15 -12.92
CA THR A 272 -17.73 -9.68 -11.87
C THR A 272 -17.00 -8.91 -10.75
N ARG A 273 -15.71 -8.65 -10.90
CA ARG A 273 -14.83 -8.14 -9.86
C ARG A 273 -14.61 -6.64 -10.04
N ALA A 274 -14.19 -5.98 -8.97
CA ALA A 274 -13.75 -4.61 -9.07
C ALA A 274 -12.42 -4.55 -9.83
N GLU A 275 -12.33 -3.66 -10.81
CA GLU A 275 -11.13 -3.43 -11.61
C GLU A 275 -10.66 -1.99 -11.40
N LEU A 276 -9.34 -1.78 -11.30
CA LEU A 276 -8.78 -0.47 -11.03
C LEU A 276 -8.52 0.25 -12.35
N PHE A 277 -8.98 1.50 -12.44
CA PHE A 277 -8.73 2.39 -13.56
C PHE A 277 -8.00 3.62 -13.10
N ILE A 278 -7.13 4.13 -13.96
CA ILE A 278 -6.51 5.45 -13.81
C ILE A 278 -6.87 6.33 -14.99
N GLY A 279 -7.14 7.60 -14.71
CA GLY A 279 -7.58 8.60 -15.68
C GLY A 279 -6.58 9.73 -15.79
N PHE A 280 -6.22 10.08 -17.02
CA PHE A 280 -5.27 11.15 -17.35
C PHE A 280 -5.96 12.32 -18.04
N ASP A 281 -5.51 13.53 -17.75
CA ASP A 281 -5.94 14.74 -18.47
C ASP A 281 -5.18 14.93 -19.80
N GLU A 282 -5.47 16.04 -20.48
CA GLU A 282 -4.81 16.45 -21.72
C GLU A 282 -3.30 16.76 -21.56
N ASN A 283 -2.84 17.01 -20.33
CA ASN A 283 -1.45 17.28 -19.99
C ASN A 283 -0.71 16.02 -19.52
N GLU A 284 -1.29 14.85 -19.76
CA GLU A 284 -0.70 13.55 -19.44
C GLU A 284 -0.48 13.34 -17.93
N GLN A 285 -1.26 14.00 -17.08
CA GLN A 285 -1.19 13.87 -15.62
C GLN A 285 -2.30 12.95 -15.09
N GLU A 286 -1.97 12.01 -14.21
CA GLU A 286 -2.98 11.17 -13.50
C GLU A 286 -3.83 12.08 -12.62
N GLN A 287 -5.12 12.21 -12.95
CA GLN A 287 -6.10 13.03 -12.21
C GLN A 287 -6.98 12.19 -11.30
N ALA A 288 -7.17 10.91 -11.64
CA ALA A 288 -8.07 10.04 -10.93
C ALA A 288 -7.59 8.60 -10.92
N ARG A 289 -7.86 7.93 -9.81
CA ARG A 289 -7.70 6.50 -9.63
C ARG A 289 -8.92 5.97 -8.92
N CYS A 290 -9.67 5.10 -9.58
CA CYS A 290 -10.92 4.58 -9.05
C CYS A 290 -11.12 3.11 -9.36
N PHE A 291 -11.73 2.38 -8.43
CA PHE A 291 -12.25 1.06 -8.75
C PHE A 291 -13.57 1.21 -9.50
N VAL A 292 -13.75 0.41 -10.54
CA VAL A 292 -15.01 0.28 -11.25
C VAL A 292 -15.51 -1.15 -11.08
N ARG A 293 -16.79 -1.28 -10.75
CA ARG A 293 -17.47 -2.56 -10.54
C ARG A 293 -18.61 -2.73 -11.54
N PRO A 294 -19.01 -3.96 -11.88
CA PRO A 294 -20.24 -4.21 -12.63
C PRO A 294 -21.47 -3.58 -11.95
#